data_AF-A0A0F9Y9H0-F1
#
_entry.id   AF-A0A0F9Y9H0-F1
#
_cell.length_a   1.000
_cell.length_b   1.000
_cell.length_c   1.000
_cell.angle_alpha   90.00
_cell.angle_beta   90.00
_cell.angle_gamma   90.00
#
_symmetry.space_group_name_H-M   'P 1'
#
loop_
_entity.id
_entity.type
_entity.pdbx_description
1 polymer ?
#
loop_
_entity_poly.entity_id
_entity_poly.type
_entity_poly.pdbx_seq_one_letter_code
_entity_poly.pdbx_strand_id
1 'polypeptide(L)'
;MQLWRRKKAIQGFAQVSDTAHLGKDIEMGFWTCIGAKTHIGDKVELGGWARVGEGSVIGEGAIIGSHAEIGKNADIGAGAVLPDHVRVCDDVVIEPGRVFEGHELVTKEGVIPNRCGSFIYSQIDYDAPVVITGPFGDFEVPAHEFDEDMIDDFMWGDDKLEAYVVDPSPGAEEEAPCF
;
A
#
# COMPACT_ATOMS: atom_id res chain seq x y z
N MET A 1 8.47 39.03 -23.68
CA MET A 1 7.16 38.50 -23.29
C MET A 1 7.08 37.05 -23.73
N GLN A 2 7.61 36.11 -22.94
CA GLN A 2 7.29 34.68 -23.08
C GLN A 2 7.09 34.11 -21.68
N LEU A 3 5.87 33.64 -21.48
CA LEU A 3 5.21 33.40 -20.20
C LEU A 3 5.61 32.00 -19.71
N TRP A 4 6.34 31.92 -18.60
CA TRP A 4 6.52 30.70 -17.82
C TRP A 4 5.13 30.11 -17.49
N ARG A 5 4.82 28.93 -18.05
CA ARG A 5 3.60 28.18 -17.72
C ARG A 5 3.81 27.41 -16.41
N ARG A 6 2.88 27.63 -15.48
CA ARG A 6 2.88 27.14 -14.10
C ARG A 6 2.80 25.60 -14.01
N LYS A 7 3.61 25.08 -13.09
CA LYS A 7 3.46 23.91 -12.19
C LYS A 7 3.25 22.51 -12.81
N LYS A 8 4.35 21.82 -13.08
CA LYS A 8 4.50 20.40 -12.68
C LYS A 8 5.29 20.41 -11.38
N ALA A 9 4.67 20.03 -10.25
CA ALA A 9 5.36 19.91 -8.98
C ALA A 9 5.97 18.51 -8.89
N ILE A 10 6.97 18.23 -9.72
CA ILE A 10 7.80 17.03 -9.56
C ILE A 10 8.85 17.40 -8.51
N GLN A 11 8.64 16.95 -7.28
CA GLN A 11 9.67 17.07 -6.24
C GLN A 11 10.92 16.30 -6.69
N GLY A 12 12.12 16.85 -6.43
CA GLY A 12 13.37 16.58 -7.16
C GLY A 12 13.96 15.16 -7.16
N PHE A 13 13.22 14.15 -6.70
CA PHE A 13 13.67 12.76 -6.66
C PHE A 13 12.62 11.73 -7.10
N ALA A 14 11.51 12.14 -7.72
CA ALA A 14 10.58 11.19 -8.33
C ALA A 14 11.23 10.54 -9.57
N GLN A 15 11.05 9.23 -9.73
CA GLN A 15 11.50 8.46 -10.89
C GLN A 15 10.31 8.16 -11.78
N VAL A 16 10.38 8.58 -13.04
CA VAL A 16 9.30 8.38 -14.01
C VAL A 16 9.90 7.75 -15.25
N SER A 17 9.32 6.65 -15.73
CA SER A 17 9.71 6.06 -17.01
C SER A 17 9.47 7.04 -18.16
N ASP A 18 10.40 7.08 -19.12
CA ASP A 18 10.27 7.89 -20.35
C ASP A 18 9.02 7.54 -21.19
N THR A 19 8.47 6.34 -20.98
CA THR A 19 7.28 5.84 -21.68
C THR A 19 5.97 6.10 -20.93
N ALA A 20 6.03 6.68 -19.73
CA ALA A 20 4.86 7.03 -18.96
C ALA A 20 4.16 8.27 -19.53
N HIS A 21 2.84 8.22 -19.61
CA HIS A 21 2.01 9.33 -20.01
C HIS A 21 1.46 10.03 -18.76
N LEU A 22 1.84 11.29 -18.58
CA LEU A 22 1.42 12.12 -17.45
C LEU A 22 0.48 13.23 -17.91
N GLY A 23 -0.70 13.30 -17.28
CA GLY A 23 -1.66 14.39 -17.39
C GLY A 23 -1.15 15.73 -16.84
N LYS A 24 -2.09 16.67 -16.70
CA LYS A 24 -1.86 18.04 -16.21
C LYS A 24 -2.13 18.13 -14.72
N ASP A 25 -1.50 19.11 -14.08
CA ASP A 25 -1.71 19.43 -12.66
C ASP A 25 -1.52 18.22 -11.73
N ILE A 26 -0.56 17.34 -12.06
CA ILE A 26 -0.16 16.21 -11.22
C ILE A 26 0.77 16.70 -10.12
N GLU A 27 0.52 16.22 -8.90
CA GLU A 27 1.39 16.40 -7.75
C GLU A 27 2.07 15.07 -7.39
N MET A 28 3.39 15.11 -7.22
CA MET A 28 4.18 13.92 -6.87
C MET A 28 5.05 14.21 -5.65
N GLY A 29 4.95 13.32 -4.67
CA GLY A 29 5.79 13.30 -3.49
C GLY A 29 7.23 12.90 -3.80
N PHE A 30 8.06 12.92 -2.75
CA PHE A 30 9.44 12.49 -2.84
C PHE A 30 9.54 10.98 -3.08
N TRP A 31 10.46 10.56 -3.95
CA TRP A 31 10.77 9.14 -4.22
C TRP A 31 9.61 8.31 -4.76
N THR A 32 8.58 8.97 -5.30
CA THR A 32 7.56 8.30 -6.10
C THR A 32 8.19 7.65 -7.33
N CYS A 33 7.76 6.44 -7.66
CA CYS A 33 8.27 5.67 -8.79
C CYS A 33 7.12 5.32 -9.75
N ILE A 34 7.24 5.71 -11.02
CA ILE A 34 6.24 5.45 -12.06
C ILE A 34 6.82 4.53 -13.13
N GLY A 35 6.18 3.37 -13.30
CA GLY A 35 6.54 2.33 -14.25
C GLY A 35 6.41 2.73 -15.71
N ALA A 36 6.90 1.87 -16.60
CA ALA A 36 6.77 2.08 -18.03
C ALA A 36 5.31 2.02 -18.50
N LYS A 37 4.99 2.69 -19.60
CA LYS A 37 3.66 2.64 -20.27
C LYS A 37 2.46 2.96 -19.38
N THR A 38 2.67 3.55 -18.22
CA THR A 38 1.59 3.94 -17.33
C THR A 38 0.87 5.16 -17.88
N HIS A 39 -0.42 5.28 -17.59
CA HIS A 39 -1.22 6.45 -17.95
C HIS A 39 -1.75 7.10 -16.70
N ILE A 40 -1.34 8.33 -16.40
CA ILE A 40 -1.77 9.10 -15.24
C ILE A 40 -2.65 10.24 -15.72
N GLY A 41 -3.88 10.30 -15.21
CA GLY A 41 -4.87 11.32 -15.51
C GLY A 41 -4.50 12.72 -15.02
N ASP A 42 -5.37 13.69 -15.32
CA ASP A 42 -5.21 15.05 -14.83
C ASP A 42 -5.50 15.11 -13.31
N LYS A 43 -4.90 16.09 -12.60
CA LYS A 43 -5.14 16.36 -11.17
C LYS A 43 -4.94 15.16 -10.24
N VAL A 44 -4.05 14.25 -10.59
CA VAL A 44 -3.70 13.11 -9.74
C VAL A 44 -2.72 13.56 -8.66
N GLU A 45 -2.92 13.07 -7.45
CA GLU A 45 -2.01 13.25 -6.32
C GLU A 45 -1.33 11.92 -6.00
N LEU A 46 0.00 11.93 -5.98
CA LEU A 46 0.82 10.77 -5.63
C LEU A 46 1.67 11.11 -4.41
N GLY A 47 1.46 10.37 -3.32
CA GLY A 47 2.19 10.50 -2.08
C GLY A 47 3.68 10.16 -2.21
N GLY A 48 4.43 10.50 -1.17
CA GLY A 48 5.85 10.17 -1.11
C GLY A 48 6.04 8.65 -1.09
N TRP A 49 7.07 8.16 -1.77
CA TRP A 49 7.38 6.73 -1.87
C TRP A 49 6.31 5.85 -2.54
N ALA A 50 5.25 6.44 -3.09
CA ALA A 50 4.26 5.69 -3.84
C ALA A 50 4.90 5.02 -5.06
N ARG A 51 4.47 3.81 -5.38
CA ARG A 51 4.96 3.04 -6.53
C ARG A 51 3.79 2.71 -7.46
N VAL A 52 3.96 2.96 -8.75
CA VAL A 52 2.99 2.59 -9.78
C VAL A 52 3.64 1.62 -10.76
N GLY A 53 3.08 0.41 -10.86
CA GLY A 53 3.54 -0.67 -11.73
C GLY A 53 3.46 -0.34 -13.21
N GLU A 54 4.18 -1.10 -14.04
CA GLU A 54 4.14 -0.95 -15.51
C GLU A 54 2.72 -1.16 -16.05
N GLY A 55 2.33 -0.36 -17.05
CA GLY A 55 1.09 -0.53 -17.80
C GLY A 55 -0.17 -0.10 -17.05
N SER A 56 -0.04 0.35 -15.80
CA SER A 56 -1.17 0.75 -14.97
C SER A 56 -1.78 2.08 -15.41
N VAL A 57 -3.08 2.23 -15.18
CA VAL A 57 -3.86 3.42 -15.49
C VAL A 57 -4.34 4.04 -14.18
N ILE A 58 -4.11 5.33 -14.01
CA ILE A 58 -4.57 6.12 -12.87
C ILE A 58 -5.53 7.19 -13.40
N GLY A 59 -6.80 7.11 -13.01
CA GLY A 59 -7.86 8.00 -13.47
C GLY A 59 -7.72 9.45 -13.00
N GLU A 60 -8.41 10.37 -13.66
CA GLU A 60 -8.42 11.80 -13.29
C GLU A 60 -8.82 11.98 -11.81
N GLY A 61 -8.11 12.84 -11.09
CA GLY A 61 -8.44 13.20 -9.71
C GLY A 61 -8.25 12.09 -8.68
N ALA A 62 -7.61 10.97 -9.06
CA ALA A 62 -7.28 9.92 -8.10
C ALA A 62 -6.22 10.42 -7.10
N ILE A 63 -6.33 9.95 -5.87
CA ILE A 63 -5.42 10.26 -4.77
C ILE A 63 -4.77 8.95 -4.33
N ILE A 64 -3.46 8.87 -4.46
CA ILE A 64 -2.65 7.73 -4.04
C ILE A 64 -1.77 8.19 -2.88
N GLY A 65 -1.93 7.56 -1.72
CA GLY A 65 -1.23 7.89 -0.49
C GLY A 65 0.26 7.57 -0.55
N SER A 66 0.96 8.00 0.50
CA SER A 66 2.38 7.71 0.69
C SER A 66 2.59 6.21 0.94
N HIS A 67 3.70 5.67 0.43
CA HIS A 67 4.03 4.24 0.52
C HIS A 67 2.97 3.29 -0.08
N ALA A 68 1.99 3.80 -0.83
CA ALA A 68 1.05 2.95 -1.55
C ALA A 68 1.76 2.26 -2.73
N GLU A 69 1.43 1.00 -2.98
CA GLU A 69 2.03 0.22 -4.05
C GLU A 69 0.92 -0.27 -4.99
N ILE A 70 0.97 0.22 -6.23
CA ILE A 70 0.05 -0.18 -7.29
C ILE A 70 0.75 -1.20 -8.18
N GLY A 71 0.15 -2.38 -8.31
CA GLY A 71 0.60 -3.46 -9.18
C GLY A 71 0.62 -3.07 -10.65
N LYS A 72 1.13 -3.98 -11.49
CA LYS A 72 1.19 -3.84 -12.95
C LYS A 72 -0.19 -4.00 -13.56
N ASN A 73 -0.43 -3.27 -14.65
CA ASN A 73 -1.70 -3.26 -15.39
C ASN A 73 -2.95 -3.00 -14.51
N ALA A 74 -2.77 -2.40 -13.33
CA ALA A 74 -3.90 -2.04 -12.48
C ALA A 74 -4.64 -0.85 -13.09
N ASP A 75 -5.97 -0.85 -13.02
CA ASP A 75 -6.81 0.25 -13.47
C ASP A 75 -7.45 0.91 -12.26
N ILE A 76 -6.96 2.09 -11.91
CA ILE A 76 -7.43 2.87 -10.77
C ILE A 76 -8.43 3.90 -11.30
N GLY A 77 -9.70 3.73 -10.96
CA GLY A 77 -10.79 4.59 -11.41
C GLY A 77 -10.61 6.07 -11.03
N ALA A 78 -11.23 6.94 -11.83
CA ALA A 78 -11.21 8.37 -11.59
C ALA A 78 -11.77 8.74 -10.20
N GLY A 79 -11.10 9.64 -9.48
CA GLY A 79 -11.48 10.05 -8.14
C GLY A 79 -11.36 8.97 -7.06
N ALA A 80 -10.74 7.82 -7.35
CA ALA A 80 -10.46 6.82 -6.32
C ALA A 80 -9.44 7.37 -5.30
N VAL A 81 -9.62 7.00 -4.05
CA VAL A 81 -8.78 7.43 -2.93
C VAL A 81 -8.19 6.18 -2.27
N LEU A 82 -6.88 6.02 -2.45
CA LEU A 82 -6.09 4.96 -1.82
C LEU A 82 -5.22 5.64 -0.77
N PRO A 83 -5.49 5.47 0.54
CA PRO A 83 -4.68 6.04 1.60
C PRO A 83 -3.26 5.48 1.64
N ASP A 84 -2.49 5.99 2.61
CA ASP A 84 -1.14 5.54 2.86
C ASP A 84 -1.09 4.01 3.10
N HIS A 85 0.00 3.39 2.66
CA HIS A 85 0.26 1.96 2.85
C HIS A 85 -0.80 1.01 2.25
N VAL A 86 -1.63 1.42 1.29
CA VAL A 86 -2.46 0.48 0.53
C VAL A 86 -1.63 -0.23 -0.53
N ARG A 87 -1.85 -1.53 -0.71
CA ARG A 87 -1.30 -2.30 -1.83
C ARG A 87 -2.41 -2.78 -2.75
N VAL A 88 -2.20 -2.64 -4.05
CA VAL A 88 -3.09 -3.13 -5.10
C VAL A 88 -2.33 -4.16 -5.93
N CYS A 89 -2.88 -5.36 -6.08
CA CYS A 89 -2.27 -6.42 -6.88
C CYS A 89 -2.30 -6.13 -8.39
N ASP A 90 -1.53 -6.92 -9.13
CA ASP A 90 -1.48 -6.86 -10.60
C ASP A 90 -2.86 -7.16 -11.23
N ASP A 91 -3.16 -6.45 -12.32
CA ASP A 91 -4.40 -6.50 -13.10
C ASP A 91 -5.70 -6.34 -12.27
N VAL A 92 -5.64 -5.61 -11.15
CA VAL A 92 -6.82 -5.24 -10.36
C VAL A 92 -7.48 -4.00 -10.97
N VAL A 93 -8.81 -4.00 -10.99
CA VAL A 93 -9.62 -2.85 -11.41
C VAL A 93 -10.33 -2.27 -10.19
N ILE A 94 -10.14 -0.98 -9.95
CA ILE A 94 -10.79 -0.22 -8.89
C ILE A 94 -11.80 0.72 -9.53
N GLU A 95 -13.05 0.64 -9.07
CA GLU A 95 -14.14 1.47 -9.55
C GLU A 95 -13.91 2.98 -9.28
N PRO A 96 -14.38 3.87 -10.17
CA PRO A 96 -14.31 5.32 -9.95
C PRO A 96 -14.93 5.75 -8.62
N GLY A 97 -14.26 6.65 -7.91
CA GLY A 97 -14.72 7.21 -6.63
C GLY A 97 -14.65 6.25 -5.44
N ARG A 98 -14.07 5.05 -5.59
CA ARG A 98 -13.85 4.13 -4.46
C ARG A 98 -12.88 4.76 -3.45
N VAL A 99 -13.25 4.70 -2.17
CA VAL A 99 -12.42 5.15 -1.05
C VAL A 99 -12.03 3.93 -0.21
N PHE A 100 -10.75 3.80 0.07
CA PHE A 100 -10.16 2.77 0.93
C PHE A 100 -9.91 3.33 2.34
N GLU A 101 -9.79 2.45 3.33
CA GLU A 101 -9.63 2.82 4.73
C GLU A 101 -8.14 2.86 5.15
N GLY A 102 -7.26 2.23 4.37
CA GLY A 102 -5.81 2.24 4.56
C GLY A 102 -5.26 0.88 5.02
N HIS A 103 -3.97 0.64 4.79
CA HIS A 103 -3.30 -0.63 5.16
C HIS A 103 -3.92 -1.93 4.58
N GLU A 104 -4.74 -1.78 3.55
CA GLU A 104 -5.44 -2.87 2.86
C GLU A 104 -4.60 -3.45 1.73
N LEU A 105 -4.77 -4.75 1.49
CA LEU A 105 -4.36 -5.44 0.27
C LEU A 105 -5.59 -5.62 -0.63
N VAL A 106 -5.53 -5.06 -1.83
CA VAL A 106 -6.59 -5.13 -2.84
C VAL A 106 -6.23 -6.19 -3.87
N THR A 107 -6.98 -7.27 -3.92
CA THR A 107 -6.83 -8.37 -4.87
C THR A 107 -7.98 -8.39 -5.88
N LYS A 108 -7.97 -9.36 -6.81
CA LYS A 108 -9.08 -9.56 -7.76
C LYS A 108 -10.32 -10.14 -7.07
N GLU A 109 -10.11 -10.85 -5.97
CA GLU A 109 -11.13 -11.55 -5.18
C GLU A 109 -11.77 -10.63 -4.13
N GLY A 110 -11.08 -9.58 -3.69
CA GLY A 110 -11.61 -8.63 -2.74
C GLY A 110 -10.56 -7.76 -2.07
N VAL A 111 -10.94 -7.15 -0.96
CA VAL A 111 -10.08 -6.31 -0.12
C VAL A 111 -9.81 -7.06 1.17
N ILE A 112 -8.53 -7.25 1.49
CA ILE A 112 -8.09 -7.92 2.71
C ILE A 112 -7.50 -6.84 3.64
N PRO A 113 -8.12 -6.59 4.81
CA PRO A 113 -7.63 -5.57 5.73
C PRO A 113 -6.33 -6.03 6.42
N ASN A 114 -5.59 -5.06 6.96
CA ASN A 114 -4.46 -5.31 7.87
C ASN A 114 -3.32 -6.15 7.26
N ARG A 115 -3.13 -6.07 5.94
CA ARG A 115 -2.07 -6.80 5.23
C ARG A 115 -0.85 -5.96 4.92
N CYS A 116 -0.96 -4.64 5.05
CA CYS A 116 0.12 -3.74 4.70
C CYS A 116 0.65 -3.04 5.95
N GLY A 117 1.66 -3.65 6.57
CA GLY A 117 2.30 -3.13 7.78
C GLY A 117 3.72 -3.63 7.95
N SER A 118 4.40 -3.15 8.98
CA SER A 118 5.71 -3.68 9.38
C SER A 118 5.49 -4.72 10.48
N PHE A 119 6.06 -5.90 10.32
CA PHE A 119 6.08 -6.93 11.35
C PHE A 119 7.51 -7.17 11.81
N ILE A 120 7.66 -7.50 13.09
CA ILE A 120 8.91 -7.97 13.68
C ILE A 120 8.63 -9.30 14.36
N TYR A 121 9.65 -10.15 14.51
CA TYR A 121 9.48 -11.42 15.21
C TYR A 121 10.63 -11.71 16.18
N SER A 122 10.34 -12.47 17.23
CA SER A 122 11.32 -12.91 18.21
C SER A 122 12.01 -14.20 17.75
N GLN A 123 13.35 -14.27 17.80
CA GLN A 123 14.12 -15.51 17.60
C GLN A 123 15.29 -15.55 18.59
N ILE A 124 14.97 -15.70 19.88
CA ILE A 124 15.99 -15.82 20.94
C ILE A 124 16.20 -17.29 21.35
N ASP A 125 15.16 -18.12 21.25
CA ASP A 125 15.16 -19.53 21.66
C ASP A 125 14.38 -20.38 20.65
N TYR A 126 15.00 -21.46 20.15
CA TYR A 126 14.40 -22.36 19.16
C TYR A 126 13.34 -23.29 19.76
N ASP A 127 13.26 -23.39 21.09
CA ASP A 127 12.25 -24.21 21.78
C ASP A 127 11.03 -23.38 22.22
N ALA A 128 11.08 -22.04 22.12
CA ALA A 128 9.99 -21.14 22.50
C ALA A 128 9.16 -20.69 21.28
N PRO A 129 7.85 -20.42 21.44
CA PRO A 129 7.05 -19.85 20.36
C PRO A 129 7.66 -18.56 19.80
N VAL A 130 7.59 -18.42 18.47
CA VAL A 130 7.96 -17.20 17.77
C VAL A 130 6.82 -16.22 17.90
N VAL A 131 7.09 -15.09 18.54
CA VAL A 131 6.13 -13.99 18.68
C VAL A 131 6.34 -13.04 17.52
N ILE A 132 5.32 -12.88 16.68
CA ILE A 132 5.30 -11.92 15.58
C ILE A 132 4.46 -10.73 16.03
N THR A 133 5.07 -9.55 16.10
CA THR A 133 4.40 -8.31 16.50
C THR A 133 4.24 -7.39 15.32
N GLY A 134 3.01 -6.93 15.09
CA GLY A 134 2.67 -5.99 14.04
C GLY A 134 1.69 -4.90 14.50
N PRO A 135 1.44 -3.89 13.66
CA PRO A 135 0.53 -2.78 13.97
C PRO A 135 -0.94 -3.21 14.13
N PHE A 136 -1.30 -4.42 13.72
CA PHE A 136 -2.68 -4.92 13.71
C PHE A 136 -2.91 -6.11 14.63
N GLY A 137 -1.90 -6.50 15.42
CA GLY A 137 -1.99 -7.62 16.33
C GLY A 137 -0.65 -8.34 16.53
N ASP A 138 -0.62 -9.13 17.60
CA ASP A 138 0.47 -10.06 17.89
C ASP A 138 0.03 -11.49 17.54
N PHE A 139 0.98 -12.29 17.07
CA PHE A 139 0.78 -13.70 16.73
C PHE A 139 1.80 -14.56 17.46
N GLU A 140 1.37 -15.69 17.99
CA GLU A 140 2.23 -16.66 18.69
C GLU A 140 2.29 -17.98 17.92
N VAL A 141 3.35 -18.17 17.13
CA VAL A 141 3.53 -19.35 16.29
C VAL A 141 4.45 -20.36 16.99
N PRO A 142 4.07 -21.64 17.14
CA PRO A 142 4.96 -22.66 17.66
C PRO A 142 6.25 -22.74 16.82
N ALA A 143 7.42 -22.84 17.48
CA ALA A 143 8.72 -22.79 16.80
C ALA A 143 8.89 -23.80 15.64
N HIS A 144 8.24 -24.96 15.74
CA HIS A 144 8.30 -26.02 14.73
C HIS A 144 7.33 -25.83 13.56
N GLU A 145 6.40 -24.89 13.67
CA GLU A 145 5.45 -24.50 12.61
C GLU A 145 5.84 -23.17 11.96
N PHE A 146 6.70 -22.38 12.63
CA PHE A 146 7.19 -21.11 12.09
C PHE A 146 8.06 -21.33 10.85
N ASP A 147 7.74 -20.57 9.82
CA ASP A 147 8.50 -20.45 8.59
C ASP A 147 8.73 -18.97 8.28
N GLU A 148 9.92 -18.63 7.77
CA GLU A 148 10.33 -17.22 7.59
C GLU A 148 9.46 -16.49 6.55
N ASP A 149 8.87 -17.22 5.60
CA ASP A 149 8.00 -16.68 4.56
C ASP A 149 6.57 -16.42 5.07
N MET A 150 6.17 -16.91 6.25
CA MET A 150 4.80 -16.77 6.77
C MET A 150 4.32 -15.31 6.84
N ILE A 151 5.21 -14.39 7.19
CA ILE A 151 4.88 -12.96 7.29
C ILE A 151 4.65 -12.37 5.90
N ASP A 152 5.51 -12.70 4.93
CA ASP A 152 5.35 -12.22 3.55
C ASP A 152 4.09 -12.81 2.91
N ASP A 153 3.89 -14.13 3.05
CA ASP A 153 2.69 -14.83 2.61
C ASP A 153 1.42 -14.18 3.18
N PHE A 154 1.40 -13.89 4.48
CA PHE A 154 0.29 -13.20 5.13
C PHE A 154 0.04 -11.81 4.54
N MET A 155 1.11 -11.02 4.36
CA MET A 155 1.05 -9.69 3.74
C MET A 155 0.55 -9.72 2.28
N TRP A 156 0.63 -10.88 1.61
CA TRP A 156 0.13 -11.11 0.26
C TRP A 156 -1.17 -11.93 0.19
N GLY A 157 -1.88 -12.06 1.32
CA GLY A 157 -3.25 -12.54 1.36
C GLY A 157 -3.43 -13.98 1.86
N ASP A 158 -2.36 -14.65 2.30
CA ASP A 158 -2.48 -15.87 3.10
C ASP A 158 -3.16 -15.54 4.46
N ASP A 159 -3.80 -16.53 5.05
CA ASP A 159 -4.57 -16.44 6.30
C ASP A 159 -4.02 -17.33 7.42
N LYS A 160 -2.95 -18.12 7.19
CA LYS A 160 -2.35 -19.03 8.18
C LYS A 160 -2.03 -18.34 9.51
N LEU A 161 -1.50 -17.11 9.47
CA LEU A 161 -1.18 -16.38 10.71
C LEU A 161 -2.43 -16.06 11.54
N GLU A 162 -3.61 -15.97 10.95
CA GLU A 162 -4.85 -15.69 11.67
C GLU A 162 -5.20 -16.78 12.69
N ALA A 163 -4.70 -18.01 12.50
CA ALA A 163 -4.86 -19.11 13.45
C ALA A 163 -4.05 -18.92 14.75
N TYR A 164 -3.07 -18.01 14.75
CA TYR A 164 -2.14 -17.77 15.86
C TYR A 164 -2.33 -16.40 16.50
N VAL A 165 -3.42 -15.70 16.18
CA VAL A 165 -3.75 -14.39 16.78
C VAL A 165 -3.79 -14.53 18.29
N VAL A 166 -2.98 -13.73 18.96
CA VAL A 166 -3.06 -13.57 20.41
C VAL A 166 -4.18 -12.59 20.68
N ASP A 167 -5.28 -13.09 21.25
CA ASP A 167 -6.33 -12.20 21.75
C ASP A 167 -5.69 -11.19 22.71
N PRO A 168 -5.95 -9.89 22.56
CA PRO A 168 -5.48 -8.92 23.53
C PRO A 168 -5.98 -9.37 24.90
N SER A 169 -5.05 -9.56 25.85
CA SER A 169 -5.41 -9.92 27.21
C SER A 169 -6.51 -8.98 27.70
N PRO A 170 -7.60 -9.48 28.32
CA PRO A 170 -8.71 -8.65 28.76
C PRO A 170 -8.18 -7.61 29.75
N GLY A 171 -7.96 -6.39 29.27
CA GLY A 171 -7.20 -5.35 29.97
C GLY A 171 -6.53 -4.32 29.05
N ALA A 172 -6.32 -4.63 27.77
CA ALA A 172 -5.97 -3.65 26.74
C ALA A 172 -7.24 -3.07 26.11
N GLU A 173 -8.10 -2.43 26.90
CA GLU A 173 -9.12 -1.54 26.35
C GLU A 173 -8.41 -0.39 25.63
N GLU A 174 -8.89 -0.06 24.43
CA GLU A 174 -8.49 1.09 23.64
C GLU A 174 -8.22 2.30 24.53
N GLU A 175 -6.96 2.75 24.61
CA GLU A 175 -6.71 4.12 25.02
C GLU A 175 -7.37 5.01 23.97
N ALA A 176 -8.58 5.48 24.31
CA ALA A 176 -9.36 6.40 23.50
C ALA A 176 -8.47 7.52 22.96
N PRO A 177 -8.61 7.93 21.69
CA PRO A 177 -7.80 9.00 21.14
C PRO A 177 -7.93 10.24 22.03
N CYS A 178 -6.81 10.69 22.55
CA CYS A 178 -6.73 11.90 23.36
C CYS A 178 -7.11 13.09 22.46
N PHE A 179 -8.33 13.62 22.64
CA PHE A 179 -8.84 14.83 21.98
C PHE A 179 -8.08 16.09 22.41
#